data_AF-A0A8T4FK61-F1
#
_entry.id   AF-A0A8T4FK61-F1
#
_cell.length_a   1.000
_cell.length_b   1.000
_cell.length_c   1.000
_cell.angle_alpha   90.00
_cell.angle_beta   90.00
_cell.angle_gamma   90.00
#
_symmetry.space_group_name_H-M   'P 1'
#
loop_
_entity.id
_entity.type
_entity.pdbx_description
1 polymer ?
#
loop_
_entity_poly.entity_id
_entity_poly.type
_entity_poly.pdbx_seq_one_letter_code
_entity_poly.pdbx_strand_id
1 'polypeptide(L)'
;MKKESGLISLDFIAGFAVFLLALIIVISMLPGVFVNIQNPPVNYDIAAYRTGVLLAEDSGLSSDGILSDGATSEGTAWEQVPAADVGRILRLGLAVSKETPNVLLPEKIERFFNVPAYLNLTADQYRGMLIFEEYPVNFNISFKEDGGETLSVGDRVPNGEYGFSKRYVKVKNAAELRVPAENLTISGVDVNLPEGADEFIYRNTTSFTLSYANLSDRSVSPAYRIDPKTGRTIIKIAGIDTVLGAQEGISSAAIESVRLLRDGAEVAIPQNGGNAPNKPYKPYGVPYVCVVDGVTVENGSEIPVKDAGTLEFILYPDESYFPNPDSMLEILFDMKYTCISGGTYRFIQGETDYGYDSPYMVCPYLTDGVLEVCIW
;
A
#
# COMPACT_ATOMS: atom_id res chain seq x y z
N MET A 1 65.17 59.10 -49.55
CA MET A 1 63.77 58.72 -49.27
C MET A 1 63.71 58.04 -47.91
N LYS A 2 63.27 58.74 -46.85
CA LYS A 2 63.08 58.21 -45.47
C LYS A 2 61.72 58.69 -44.94
N LYS A 3 60.62 58.29 -45.59
CA LYS A 3 59.25 58.61 -45.14
C LYS A 3 58.28 57.42 -45.10
N GLU A 4 58.64 56.26 -45.67
CA GLU A 4 57.71 55.11 -45.75
C GLU A 4 57.74 54.20 -44.52
N SER A 5 58.88 54.06 -43.83
CA SER A 5 58.97 53.18 -42.64
C SER A 5 58.21 53.70 -41.41
N GLY A 6 57.96 55.01 -41.31
CA GLY A 6 57.20 55.60 -40.20
C GLY A 6 55.68 55.45 -40.35
N LEU A 7 55.19 55.41 -41.60
CA LEU A 7 53.76 55.21 -41.92
C LEU A 7 53.32 53.78 -41.59
N ILE A 8 54.14 52.77 -41.93
CA ILE A 8 53.86 51.36 -41.62
C ILE A 8 53.78 51.11 -40.10
N SER A 9 54.61 51.78 -39.30
CA SER A 9 54.57 51.65 -37.84
C SER A 9 53.38 52.37 -37.21
N LEU A 10 52.91 53.48 -37.80
CA LEU A 10 51.76 54.24 -37.31
C LEU A 10 50.44 53.50 -37.58
N ASP A 11 50.29 52.96 -38.79
CA ASP A 11 49.09 52.20 -39.18
C ASP A 11 48.96 50.89 -38.38
N PHE A 12 50.08 50.25 -38.04
CA PHE A 12 50.10 49.08 -37.16
C PHE A 12 49.66 49.44 -35.73
N ILE A 13 50.17 50.53 -35.16
CA ILE A 13 49.79 50.97 -33.80
C ILE A 13 48.32 51.39 -33.76
N ALA A 14 47.84 52.12 -34.77
CA ALA A 14 46.44 52.53 -34.88
C ALA A 14 45.52 51.31 -35.04
N GLY A 15 45.87 50.36 -35.90
CA GLY A 15 45.13 49.11 -36.06
C GLY A 15 45.11 48.26 -34.80
N PHE A 16 46.24 48.17 -34.09
CA PHE A 16 46.34 47.45 -32.82
C PHE A 16 45.54 48.11 -31.70
N ALA A 17 45.50 49.45 -31.66
CA ALA A 17 44.68 50.19 -30.70
C ALA A 17 43.17 49.99 -30.94
N VAL A 18 42.73 50.02 -32.21
CA VAL A 18 41.34 49.73 -32.58
C VAL A 18 40.98 48.28 -32.25
N PHE A 19 41.90 47.34 -32.50
CA PHE A 19 41.71 45.94 -32.13
C PHE A 19 41.57 45.76 -30.60
N LEU A 20 42.44 46.37 -29.81
CA LEU A 20 42.35 46.31 -28.34
C LEU A 20 41.08 46.96 -27.82
N LEU A 21 40.65 48.08 -28.39
CA LEU A 21 39.40 48.74 -28.02
C LEU A 21 38.19 47.82 -28.31
N ALA A 22 38.15 47.21 -29.50
CA ALA A 22 37.10 46.26 -29.87
C ALA A 22 37.12 45.01 -28.95
N LEU A 23 38.31 44.51 -28.61
CA LEU A 23 38.46 43.36 -27.72
C LEU A 23 37.96 43.66 -26.31
N ILE A 24 38.26 44.85 -25.76
CA ILE A 24 37.76 45.28 -24.45
C ILE A 24 36.23 45.38 -24.47
N ILE A 25 35.64 45.91 -25.55
CA ILE A 25 34.18 45.98 -25.69
C ILE A 25 33.57 44.58 -25.71
N VAL A 26 34.13 43.64 -26.48
CA VAL A 26 33.65 42.25 -26.53
C VAL A 26 33.79 41.56 -25.16
N ILE A 27 34.94 41.72 -24.48
CA ILE A 27 35.15 41.13 -23.15
C ILE A 27 34.21 41.75 -22.11
N SER A 28 33.90 43.05 -22.21
CA SER A 28 32.93 43.70 -21.32
C SER A 28 31.49 43.24 -21.52
N MET A 29 31.17 42.66 -22.69
CA MET A 29 29.86 42.07 -23.01
C MET A 29 29.75 40.60 -22.62
N LEU A 30 30.87 39.89 -22.37
CA LEU A 30 30.87 38.49 -21.93
C LEU A 30 30.09 38.26 -20.62
N PRO A 31 30.21 39.09 -19.56
CA PRO A 31 29.45 38.90 -18.33
C PRO A 31 27.94 38.85 -18.56
N GLY A 32 27.41 39.66 -19.50
CA GLY A 32 25.98 39.68 -19.84
C GLY A 32 25.47 38.38 -20.46
N VAL A 33 26.34 37.60 -21.11
CA VAL A 33 26.01 36.27 -21.66
C VAL A 33 25.91 35.22 -20.54
N PHE A 34 26.69 35.36 -19.46
CA PHE A 34 26.71 34.43 -18.34
C PHE A 34 25.64 34.72 -17.27
N VAL A 35 25.05 35.92 -17.25
CA VAL A 35 23.96 36.28 -16.31
C VAL A 35 22.72 35.38 -16.49
N ASN A 36 22.47 34.87 -17.69
CA ASN A 36 21.37 33.93 -17.97
C ASN A 36 21.72 32.44 -17.76
N ILE A 37 22.94 32.12 -17.30
CA ILE A 37 23.38 30.75 -16.96
C ILE A 37 23.37 30.54 -15.44
N GLN A 38 23.01 31.56 -14.66
CA GLN A 38 22.67 31.35 -13.26
C GLN A 38 21.32 30.62 -13.21
N ASN A 39 21.38 29.31 -13.01
CA ASN A 39 20.20 28.54 -12.62
C ASN A 39 19.53 29.29 -11.46
N PRO A 40 18.21 29.53 -11.51
CA PRO A 40 17.53 30.16 -10.40
C PRO A 40 17.89 29.38 -9.12
N PRO A 41 18.23 30.05 -8.01
CA PRO A 41 18.58 29.37 -6.77
C PRO A 41 17.43 28.42 -6.43
N VAL A 42 17.75 27.12 -6.31
CA VAL A 42 16.78 26.08 -6.00
C VAL A 42 16.11 26.47 -4.69
N ASN A 43 14.81 26.77 -4.74
CA ASN A 43 14.07 27.11 -3.55
C ASN A 43 13.62 25.81 -2.90
N TYR A 44 14.49 25.28 -2.03
CA TYR A 44 14.25 24.02 -1.35
C TYR A 44 12.93 24.02 -0.58
N ASP A 45 12.49 25.14 0.00
CA ASP A 45 11.20 25.23 0.70
C ASP A 45 10.02 25.00 -0.24
N ILE A 46 10.08 25.55 -1.46
CA ILE A 46 9.04 25.34 -2.48
C ILE A 46 9.04 23.88 -2.93
N ALA A 47 10.21 23.28 -3.14
CA ALA A 47 10.33 21.88 -3.50
C ALA A 47 9.72 20.98 -2.40
N ALA A 48 10.13 21.19 -1.14
CA ALA A 48 9.65 20.43 0.01
C ALA A 48 8.13 20.60 0.20
N TYR A 49 7.62 21.83 0.03
CA TYR A 49 6.19 22.11 0.09
C TYR A 49 5.42 21.35 -0.99
N ARG A 50 5.85 21.44 -2.26
CA ARG A 50 5.19 20.75 -3.40
C ARG A 50 5.21 19.23 -3.24
N THR A 51 6.33 18.66 -2.84
CA THR A 51 6.42 17.21 -2.59
C THR A 51 5.51 16.79 -1.43
N GLY A 52 5.46 17.58 -0.35
CA GLY A 52 4.52 17.33 0.76
C GLY A 52 3.05 17.40 0.32
N VAL A 53 2.68 18.39 -0.51
CA VAL A 53 1.34 18.52 -1.10
C VAL A 53 1.01 17.29 -1.94
N LEU A 54 1.92 16.91 -2.84
CA LEU A 54 1.72 15.80 -3.74
C LEU A 54 1.47 14.50 -2.96
N LEU A 55 2.31 14.19 -1.97
CA LEU A 55 2.17 13.00 -1.16
C LEU A 55 0.86 12.96 -0.37
N ALA A 56 0.44 14.10 0.19
CA ALA A 56 -0.72 14.15 1.06
C ALA A 56 -2.07 14.28 0.33
N GLU A 57 -2.09 14.73 -0.92
CA GLU A 57 -3.32 15.05 -1.66
C GLU A 57 -3.51 14.21 -2.94
N ASP A 58 -2.42 13.68 -3.51
CA ASP A 58 -2.50 12.84 -4.70
C ASP A 58 -2.57 11.35 -4.31
N SER A 59 -3.38 10.58 -5.04
CA SER A 59 -3.49 9.14 -4.87
C SER A 59 -2.34 8.37 -5.53
N GLY A 60 -1.47 9.04 -6.29
CA GLY A 60 -0.46 8.44 -7.16
C GLY A 60 -1.04 7.99 -8.49
N LEU A 61 -0.15 7.54 -9.38
CA LEU A 61 -0.48 7.12 -10.75
C LEU A 61 0.50 6.05 -11.25
N SER A 62 -0.05 5.03 -11.88
CA SER A 62 0.68 4.05 -12.70
C SER A 62 0.43 4.26 -14.19
N SER A 63 1.29 3.71 -15.05
CA SER A 63 1.20 3.82 -16.50
C SER A 63 -0.05 3.16 -17.09
N ASP A 64 -0.60 2.14 -16.43
CA ASP A 64 -1.81 1.44 -16.87
C ASP A 64 -3.06 2.29 -16.65
N GLY A 65 -2.95 3.28 -15.76
CA GLY A 65 -3.97 4.30 -15.57
C GLY A 65 -4.08 5.27 -16.74
N ILE A 66 -3.31 5.13 -17.83
CA ILE A 66 -3.35 6.00 -19.01
C ILE A 66 -3.80 5.20 -20.24
N LEU A 67 -4.99 5.50 -20.75
CA LEU A 67 -5.48 5.02 -22.04
C LEU A 67 -4.72 5.71 -23.18
N SER A 68 -4.69 5.08 -24.37
CA SER A 68 -3.95 5.57 -25.55
C SER A 68 -4.44 6.93 -26.10
N ASP A 69 -5.59 7.41 -25.63
CA ASP A 69 -6.18 8.71 -25.92
C ASP A 69 -5.90 9.77 -24.83
N GLY A 70 -5.12 9.43 -23.79
CA GLY A 70 -4.83 10.29 -22.65
C GLY A 70 -5.92 10.33 -21.59
N ALA A 71 -7.02 9.58 -21.75
CA ALA A 71 -8.01 9.39 -20.70
C ALA A 71 -7.48 8.43 -19.62
N THR A 72 -7.87 8.62 -18.37
CA THR A 72 -7.42 7.71 -17.29
C THR A 72 -8.40 6.56 -17.11
N SER A 73 -7.92 5.32 -17.15
CA SER A 73 -8.71 4.15 -16.71
C SER A 73 -8.45 3.86 -15.23
N GLU A 74 -9.29 3.03 -14.59
CA GLU A 74 -8.94 2.38 -13.31
C GLU A 74 -7.82 1.35 -13.58
N GLY A 75 -6.65 1.85 -13.97
CA GLY A 75 -5.43 1.05 -14.11
C GLY A 75 -4.90 0.68 -12.73
N THR A 76 -3.97 -0.27 -12.71
CA THR A 76 -3.47 -0.85 -11.46
C THR A 76 -2.99 0.22 -10.49
N ALA A 77 -3.52 0.21 -9.26
CA ALA A 77 -3.09 1.16 -8.23
C ALA A 77 -1.56 1.09 -8.05
N TRP A 78 -0.87 2.23 -7.91
CA TRP A 78 0.60 2.25 -7.96
C TRP A 78 1.22 1.38 -6.85
N GLU A 79 0.55 1.31 -5.70
CA GLU A 79 0.96 0.51 -4.57
C GLU A 79 0.90 -0.99 -4.84
N GLN A 80 0.09 -1.40 -5.82
CA GLN A 80 -0.03 -2.78 -6.29
C GLN A 80 0.88 -3.10 -7.46
N VAL A 81 1.62 -2.12 -8.01
CA VAL A 81 2.59 -2.38 -9.08
C VAL A 81 3.70 -3.32 -8.55
N PRO A 82 4.00 -4.44 -9.24
CA PRO A 82 5.04 -5.37 -8.85
C PRO A 82 6.42 -4.71 -8.74
N ALA A 83 7.28 -5.21 -7.84
CA ALA A 83 8.64 -4.67 -7.70
C ALA A 83 9.51 -4.86 -8.96
N ALA A 84 9.23 -5.89 -9.76
CA ALA A 84 9.91 -6.09 -11.05
C ALA A 84 9.55 -5.02 -12.09
N ASP A 85 8.43 -4.32 -11.90
CA ASP A 85 7.83 -3.39 -12.85
C ASP A 85 7.77 -1.95 -12.30
N VAL A 86 8.69 -1.56 -11.42
CA VAL A 86 8.74 -0.20 -10.82
C VAL A 86 8.65 0.92 -11.86
N GLY A 87 9.14 0.70 -13.08
CA GLY A 87 9.04 1.67 -14.18
C GLY A 87 7.60 2.00 -14.63
N ARG A 88 6.59 1.22 -14.22
CA ARG A 88 5.17 1.54 -14.43
C ARG A 88 4.65 2.56 -13.43
N ILE A 89 5.35 2.81 -12.33
CA ILE A 89 4.96 3.85 -11.37
C ILE A 89 5.38 5.20 -11.95
N LEU A 90 4.40 6.03 -12.28
CA LEU A 90 4.64 7.37 -12.83
C LEU A 90 4.73 8.41 -11.73
N ARG A 91 3.93 8.23 -10.67
CA ARG A 91 3.83 9.19 -9.57
C ARG A 91 3.43 8.49 -8.29
N LEU A 92 4.14 8.81 -7.22
CA LEU A 92 3.83 8.36 -5.88
C LEU A 92 2.88 9.36 -5.21
N GLY A 93 1.91 8.84 -4.47
CA GLY A 93 0.97 9.64 -3.68
C GLY A 93 0.37 8.75 -2.59
N LEU A 94 0.19 9.28 -1.39
CA LEU A 94 -0.22 8.50 -0.22
C LEU A 94 -1.71 8.64 0.07
N ALA A 95 -2.39 9.62 -0.54
CA ALA A 95 -3.79 9.87 -0.29
C ALA A 95 -4.66 8.70 -0.75
N VAL A 96 -5.76 8.45 -0.03
CA VAL A 96 -6.79 7.48 -0.43
C VAL A 96 -7.37 7.89 -1.78
N SER A 97 -7.78 9.16 -1.91
CA SER A 97 -8.30 9.70 -3.16
C SER A 97 -8.07 11.21 -3.24
N LYS A 98 -8.20 11.78 -4.45
CA LYS A 98 -8.07 13.23 -4.68
C LYS A 98 -9.19 14.04 -4.01
N GLU A 99 -10.33 13.41 -3.76
CA GLU A 99 -11.47 14.02 -3.08
C GLU A 99 -11.30 14.06 -1.55
N THR A 100 -10.32 13.34 -1.01
CA THR A 100 -10.06 13.23 0.43
C THR A 100 -8.61 13.62 0.76
N PRO A 101 -8.23 14.89 0.54
CA PRO A 101 -6.87 15.34 0.80
C PRO A 101 -6.51 15.17 2.28
N ASN A 102 -5.24 14.84 2.53
CA ASN A 102 -4.67 14.54 3.84
C ASN A 102 -5.22 13.28 4.52
N VAL A 103 -5.99 12.42 3.84
CA VAL A 103 -6.34 11.08 4.33
C VAL A 103 -5.52 10.06 3.58
N LEU A 104 -4.61 9.38 4.27
CA LEU A 104 -3.63 8.45 3.70
C LEU A 104 -4.09 7.00 3.83
N LEU A 105 -3.67 6.17 2.88
CA LEU A 105 -3.90 4.73 2.89
C LEU A 105 -2.70 3.98 3.51
N PRO A 106 -2.89 3.10 4.51
CA PRO A 106 -1.80 2.34 5.14
C PRO A 106 -0.96 1.56 4.15
N GLU A 107 -1.61 0.92 3.17
CA GLU A 107 -0.96 0.11 2.14
C GLU A 107 0.00 0.96 1.29
N LYS A 108 -0.35 2.22 1.02
CA LYS A 108 0.52 3.19 0.34
C LYS A 108 1.68 3.62 1.21
N ILE A 109 1.46 3.85 2.51
CA ILE A 109 2.52 4.20 3.47
C ILE A 109 3.53 3.06 3.57
N GLU A 110 3.06 1.85 3.86
CA GLU A 110 3.89 0.63 3.93
C GLU A 110 4.69 0.44 2.64
N ARG A 111 4.03 0.57 1.49
CA ARG A 111 4.68 0.46 0.19
C ARG A 111 5.73 1.54 -0.04
N PHE A 112 5.40 2.79 0.28
CA PHE A 112 6.26 3.95 0.08
C PHE A 112 7.50 3.89 0.96
N PHE A 113 7.37 3.51 2.23
CA PHE A 113 8.49 3.41 3.16
C PHE A 113 9.19 2.05 3.12
N ASN A 114 8.77 1.17 2.21
CA ASN A 114 9.34 -0.15 2.01
C ASN A 114 9.29 -1.02 3.28
N VAL A 115 8.14 -1.01 3.96
CA VAL A 115 7.89 -1.76 5.21
C VAL A 115 6.68 -2.69 5.01
N PRO A 116 6.88 -4.01 4.93
CA PRO A 116 8.17 -4.72 4.91
C PRO A 116 8.94 -4.50 3.59
N ALA A 117 10.25 -4.78 3.62
CA ALA A 117 11.15 -4.52 2.49
C ALA A 117 10.75 -5.32 1.24
N TYR A 118 10.23 -4.63 0.23
CA TYR A 118 9.74 -5.22 -1.01
C TYR A 118 10.04 -4.37 -2.25
N LEU A 119 9.58 -3.12 -2.30
CA LEU A 119 9.67 -2.25 -3.49
C LEU A 119 11.11 -1.72 -3.70
N ASN A 120 11.82 -1.46 -2.61
CA ASN A 120 13.22 -1.00 -2.55
C ASN A 120 13.60 0.03 -3.63
N LEU A 121 12.87 1.15 -3.68
CA LEU A 121 13.14 2.24 -4.61
C LEU A 121 14.50 2.90 -4.32
N THR A 122 15.24 3.24 -5.38
CA THR A 122 16.44 4.06 -5.26
C THR A 122 16.09 5.53 -5.03
N ALA A 123 17.04 6.30 -4.49
CA ALA A 123 16.86 7.75 -4.31
C ALA A 123 16.52 8.46 -5.64
N ASP A 124 17.12 8.04 -6.75
CA ASP A 124 16.83 8.60 -8.08
C ASP A 124 15.41 8.26 -8.57
N GLN A 125 14.88 7.08 -8.23
CA GLN A 125 13.50 6.72 -8.53
C GLN A 125 12.51 7.57 -7.73
N TYR A 126 12.73 7.78 -6.43
CA TYR A 126 11.91 8.72 -5.66
C TYR A 126 11.97 10.13 -6.23
N ARG A 127 13.16 10.63 -6.60
CA ARG A 127 13.31 11.95 -7.23
C ARG A 127 12.46 12.03 -8.50
N GLY A 128 12.62 11.08 -9.43
CA GLY A 128 11.88 11.08 -10.68
C GLY A 128 10.35 10.99 -10.51
N MET A 129 9.86 10.42 -9.41
CA MET A 129 8.42 10.24 -9.14
C MET A 129 7.80 11.31 -8.24
N LEU A 130 8.59 12.10 -7.50
CA LEU A 130 8.11 13.04 -6.47
C LEU A 130 8.65 14.47 -6.59
N ILE A 131 9.88 14.60 -7.10
CA ILE A 131 10.64 15.85 -7.10
C ILE A 131 10.82 16.26 -8.55
N PHE A 132 9.88 17.05 -9.05
CA PHE A 132 9.83 17.52 -10.44
C PHE A 132 10.87 18.61 -10.74
N GLU A 133 12.12 18.45 -10.31
CA GLU A 133 13.21 19.41 -10.52
C GLU A 133 14.40 18.77 -11.26
N GLU A 134 15.08 19.55 -12.11
CA GLU A 134 16.18 19.09 -12.97
C GLU A 134 17.54 18.96 -12.24
N TYR A 135 17.61 19.25 -10.94
CA TYR A 135 18.85 19.22 -10.15
C TYR A 135 18.88 18.06 -9.16
N PRO A 136 20.05 17.42 -8.95
CA PRO A 136 20.19 16.41 -7.92
C PRO A 136 20.06 17.08 -6.55
N VAL A 137 18.94 16.85 -5.88
CA VAL A 137 18.69 17.25 -4.49
C VAL A 137 18.67 16.02 -3.60
N ASN A 138 19.29 16.11 -2.44
CA ASN A 138 19.10 15.12 -1.38
C ASN A 138 17.77 15.40 -0.70
N PHE A 139 17.17 14.36 -0.13
CA PHE A 139 15.89 14.50 0.53
C PHE A 139 15.78 13.56 1.72
N ASN A 140 14.93 13.92 2.66
CA ASN A 140 14.43 13.01 3.67
C ASN A 140 12.92 13.17 3.72
N ILE A 141 12.19 12.07 3.60
CA ILE A 141 10.74 12.05 3.80
C ILE A 141 10.51 11.14 4.99
N SER A 142 9.80 11.63 5.99
CA SER A 142 9.46 10.85 7.18
C SER A 142 7.99 10.95 7.52
N PHE A 143 7.45 9.84 8.04
CA PHE A 143 6.07 9.74 8.46
C PHE A 143 6.00 9.15 9.86
N LYS A 144 5.15 9.72 10.71
CA LYS A 144 4.87 9.20 12.04
C LYS A 144 3.37 9.19 12.29
N GLU A 145 2.83 7.99 12.44
CA GLU A 145 1.47 7.78 12.95
C GLU A 145 1.45 7.94 14.47
N ASP A 146 0.32 8.37 15.03
CA ASP A 146 0.13 8.46 16.48
C ASP A 146 0.34 7.09 17.15
N GLY A 147 1.17 7.05 18.18
CA GLY A 147 1.59 5.80 18.84
C GLY A 147 2.50 4.87 18.02
N GLY A 148 2.84 5.23 16.77
CA GLY A 148 3.67 4.43 15.88
C GLY A 148 5.16 4.79 15.85
N GLU A 149 5.93 3.91 15.21
CA GLU A 149 7.34 4.15 14.86
C GLU A 149 7.46 5.20 13.75
N THR A 150 8.57 5.92 13.72
CA THR A 150 8.84 6.87 12.64
C THR A 150 9.43 6.14 11.45
N LEU A 151 8.73 6.20 10.32
CA LEU A 151 9.19 5.70 9.03
C LEU A 151 9.96 6.80 8.31
N SER A 152 11.03 6.46 7.60
CA SER A 152 11.80 7.44 6.83
C SER A 152 12.46 6.83 5.60
N VAL A 153 12.51 7.60 4.51
CA VAL A 153 13.27 7.29 3.28
C VAL A 153 14.14 8.47 2.88
N GLY A 154 15.21 8.19 2.14
CA GLY A 154 16.18 9.17 1.69
C GLY A 154 17.39 9.30 2.62
N ASP A 155 18.06 10.44 2.51
CA ASP A 155 19.30 10.74 3.19
C ASP A 155 19.08 11.24 4.61
N ARG A 156 20.13 11.24 5.43
CA ARG A 156 20.09 11.86 6.76
C ARG A 156 19.94 13.38 6.62
N VAL A 157 18.97 13.96 7.32
CA VAL A 157 18.76 15.43 7.38
C VAL A 157 20.06 16.12 7.84
N PRO A 158 20.57 17.11 7.07
CA PRO A 158 21.82 17.79 7.40
C PRO A 158 21.62 18.76 8.57
N ASN A 159 22.72 19.14 9.22
CA ASN A 159 22.71 20.18 10.26
C ASN A 159 22.65 21.62 9.68
N GLY A 160 22.60 21.76 8.35
CA GLY A 160 22.66 23.04 7.62
C GLY A 160 21.30 23.51 7.12
N GLU A 161 21.30 24.37 6.10
CA GLU A 161 20.07 24.83 5.44
C GLU A 161 19.46 23.72 4.57
N TYR A 162 18.16 23.55 4.71
CA TYR A 162 17.33 22.66 3.90
C TYR A 162 15.92 23.23 3.83
N GLY A 163 15.19 22.91 2.78
CA GLY A 163 13.78 23.23 2.65
C GLY A 163 12.92 22.27 3.46
N PHE A 164 11.88 22.79 4.12
CA PHE A 164 11.07 22.00 5.04
C PHE A 164 9.56 22.15 4.81
N SER A 165 8.85 21.02 4.86
CA SER A 165 7.40 20.96 4.85
C SER A 165 6.90 19.94 5.87
N LYS A 166 5.88 20.33 6.64
CA LYS A 166 5.22 19.48 7.64
C LYS A 166 3.72 19.50 7.40
N ARG A 167 3.11 18.33 7.37
CA ARG A 167 1.66 18.16 7.16
C ARG A 167 1.06 17.26 8.22
N TYR A 168 -0.05 17.73 8.79
CA TYR A 168 -0.92 16.91 9.62
C TYR A 168 -1.85 16.14 8.70
N VAL A 169 -1.85 14.82 8.84
CA VAL A 169 -2.61 13.89 8.01
C VAL A 169 -3.41 12.95 8.89
N LYS A 170 -4.38 12.29 8.28
CA LYS A 170 -5.13 11.19 8.85
C LYS A 170 -4.75 9.90 8.16
N VAL A 171 -4.65 8.79 8.89
CA VAL A 171 -4.47 7.45 8.33
C VAL A 171 -5.80 6.72 8.41
N LYS A 172 -6.25 6.17 7.29
CA LYS A 172 -7.47 5.37 7.22
C LYS A 172 -7.19 3.94 7.66
N ASN A 173 -7.70 3.56 8.82
CA ASN A 173 -7.58 2.17 9.28
C ASN A 173 -8.35 1.20 8.38
N ALA A 174 -7.94 -0.06 8.40
CA ALA A 174 -8.70 -1.12 7.74
C ALA A 174 -10.10 -1.24 8.35
N ALA A 175 -11.07 -1.64 7.53
CA ALA A 175 -12.35 -2.09 8.05
C ALA A 175 -12.17 -3.47 8.68
N GLU A 176 -12.96 -3.77 9.69
CA GLU A 176 -12.87 -5.03 10.42
C GLU A 176 -14.26 -5.61 10.66
N LEU A 177 -14.46 -6.84 10.22
CA LEU A 177 -15.66 -7.61 10.54
C LEU A 177 -15.41 -8.41 11.82
N ARG A 178 -16.06 -8.02 12.93
CA ARG A 178 -15.88 -8.63 14.25
C ARG A 178 -17.06 -9.51 14.62
N VAL A 179 -16.96 -10.79 14.30
CA VAL A 179 -18.05 -11.74 14.51
C VAL A 179 -17.83 -12.54 15.80
N PRO A 180 -18.75 -12.51 16.77
CA PRO A 180 -18.72 -13.45 17.88
C PRO A 180 -18.93 -14.88 17.37
N ALA A 181 -18.09 -15.82 17.81
CA ALA A 181 -18.15 -17.23 17.40
C ALA A 181 -19.53 -17.84 17.69
N GLU A 182 -20.18 -17.43 18.78
CA GLU A 182 -21.55 -17.83 19.14
C GLU A 182 -22.59 -17.51 18.07
N ASN A 183 -22.38 -16.46 17.27
CA ASN A 183 -23.25 -16.06 16.17
C ASN A 183 -22.91 -16.74 14.85
N LEU A 184 -21.76 -17.44 14.79
CA LEU A 184 -21.36 -18.36 13.71
C LEU A 184 -21.46 -19.80 14.18
N THR A 185 -22.46 -20.15 15.00
CA THR A 185 -22.55 -21.48 15.60
C THR A 185 -23.81 -22.20 15.16
N ILE A 186 -23.65 -23.42 14.64
CA ILE A 186 -24.73 -24.40 14.58
C ILE A 186 -24.75 -25.19 15.90
N SER A 187 -25.94 -25.34 16.48
CA SER A 187 -26.13 -26.08 17.74
C SER A 187 -27.02 -27.29 17.50
N GLY A 188 -26.89 -28.31 18.34
CA GLY A 188 -27.76 -29.48 18.25
C GLY A 188 -27.28 -30.53 17.24
N VAL A 189 -25.99 -30.54 16.91
CA VAL A 189 -25.44 -31.51 15.95
C VAL A 189 -25.12 -32.81 16.70
N ASP A 190 -25.88 -33.85 16.40
CA ASP A 190 -25.68 -35.18 17.00
C ASP A 190 -24.52 -35.90 16.30
N VAL A 191 -23.47 -36.19 17.09
CA VAL A 191 -22.33 -37.00 16.67
C VAL A 191 -22.47 -38.38 17.30
N ASN A 192 -22.52 -39.40 16.46
CA ASN A 192 -22.53 -40.79 16.88
C ASN A 192 -21.18 -41.42 16.54
N LEU A 193 -20.43 -41.83 17.56
CA LEU A 193 -19.22 -42.62 17.36
C LEU A 193 -19.60 -44.00 16.81
N PRO A 194 -19.03 -44.43 15.68
CA PRO A 194 -19.18 -45.81 15.22
C PRO A 194 -18.71 -46.80 16.29
N GLU A 195 -19.36 -47.97 16.37
CA GLU A 195 -18.97 -49.01 17.32
C GLU A 195 -17.50 -49.41 17.11
N GLY A 196 -16.69 -49.30 18.16
CA GLY A 196 -15.25 -49.61 18.11
C GLY A 196 -14.36 -48.50 17.54
N ALA A 197 -14.88 -47.31 17.23
CA ALA A 197 -14.07 -46.15 16.83
C ALA A 197 -13.65 -45.32 18.05
N ASP A 198 -12.38 -44.90 18.07
CA ASP A 198 -11.84 -44.00 19.09
C ASP A 198 -12.16 -42.52 18.82
N GLU A 199 -12.43 -42.17 17.56
CA GLU A 199 -12.73 -40.81 17.14
C GLU A 199 -13.71 -40.74 15.95
N PHE A 200 -14.38 -39.60 15.81
CA PHE A 200 -15.21 -39.22 14.66
C PHE A 200 -14.79 -37.85 14.15
N ILE A 201 -14.62 -37.72 12.83
CA ILE A 201 -14.26 -36.45 12.20
C ILE A 201 -15.52 -35.80 11.62
N TYR A 202 -15.88 -34.65 12.17
CA TYR A 202 -16.92 -33.77 11.61
C TYR A 202 -16.26 -32.67 10.77
N ARG A 203 -16.81 -32.41 9.58
CA ARG A 203 -16.34 -31.35 8.68
C ARG A 203 -17.50 -30.46 8.28
N ASN A 204 -17.25 -29.16 8.23
CA ASN A 204 -18.18 -28.19 7.70
C ASN A 204 -17.41 -27.01 7.08
N THR A 205 -18.15 -26.02 6.60
CA THR A 205 -17.59 -24.79 6.05
C THR A 205 -18.27 -23.59 6.68
N THR A 206 -17.48 -22.58 7.01
CA THR A 206 -17.95 -21.23 7.39
C THR A 206 -17.56 -20.27 6.27
N SER A 207 -18.46 -19.39 5.83
CA SER A 207 -18.21 -18.49 4.70
C SER A 207 -18.38 -17.01 5.04
N PHE A 208 -17.60 -16.18 4.36
CA PHE A 208 -17.67 -14.73 4.42
C PHE A 208 -17.75 -14.16 3.01
N THR A 209 -18.77 -13.36 2.72
CA THR A 209 -19.02 -12.84 1.36
C THR A 209 -18.68 -11.37 1.27
N LEU A 210 -17.82 -11.01 0.31
CA LEU A 210 -17.47 -9.64 -0.04
C LEU A 210 -18.07 -9.29 -1.40
N SER A 211 -18.95 -8.30 -1.43
CA SER A 211 -19.49 -7.76 -2.68
C SER A 211 -18.78 -6.47 -3.06
N TYR A 212 -18.14 -6.41 -4.24
CA TYR A 212 -17.50 -5.16 -4.67
C TYR A 212 -18.52 -4.02 -4.77
N ALA A 213 -19.72 -4.28 -5.29
CA ALA A 213 -20.77 -3.27 -5.41
C ALA A 213 -21.18 -2.68 -4.06
N ASN A 214 -21.28 -3.52 -3.00
CA ASN A 214 -21.58 -3.04 -1.65
C ASN A 214 -20.41 -2.22 -1.08
N LEU A 215 -19.19 -2.77 -1.14
CA LEU A 215 -18.00 -2.15 -0.52
C LEU A 215 -17.62 -0.82 -1.20
N SER A 216 -17.69 -0.78 -2.53
CA SER A 216 -17.36 0.38 -3.34
C SER A 216 -18.49 1.43 -3.45
N ASP A 217 -19.52 1.35 -2.60
CA ASP A 217 -20.66 2.28 -2.62
C ASP A 217 -20.20 3.75 -2.61
N ARG A 218 -20.56 4.45 -3.68
CA ARG A 218 -20.18 5.86 -3.88
C ARG A 218 -20.90 6.81 -2.93
N SER A 219 -21.96 6.37 -2.26
CA SER A 219 -22.63 7.14 -1.21
C SER A 219 -21.74 7.32 0.03
N VAL A 220 -20.82 6.37 0.28
CA VAL A 220 -19.85 6.43 1.38
C VAL A 220 -18.65 7.28 0.95
N SER A 221 -18.25 8.23 1.81
CA SER A 221 -17.05 9.06 1.57
C SER A 221 -15.80 8.20 1.36
N PRO A 222 -14.91 8.50 0.40
CA PRO A 222 -13.68 7.72 0.18
C PRO A 222 -12.81 7.52 1.42
N ALA A 223 -12.85 8.47 2.36
CA ALA A 223 -12.14 8.42 3.65
C ALA A 223 -12.59 7.23 4.52
N TYR A 224 -13.82 6.73 4.32
CA TYR A 224 -14.41 5.62 5.08
C TYR A 224 -14.83 4.44 4.19
N ARG A 225 -14.81 4.62 2.87
CA ARG A 225 -15.24 3.59 1.91
C ARG A 225 -14.28 2.41 1.91
N ILE A 226 -14.77 1.20 2.04
CA ILE A 226 -13.99 -0.02 1.91
C ILE A 226 -13.67 -0.24 0.44
N ASP A 227 -12.40 -0.18 0.08
CA ASP A 227 -11.95 -0.56 -1.26
C ASP A 227 -11.25 -1.92 -1.15
N PRO A 228 -11.91 -3.01 -1.56
CA PRO A 228 -11.34 -4.34 -1.42
C PRO A 228 -10.22 -4.62 -2.44
N LYS A 229 -10.02 -3.73 -3.44
CA LYS A 229 -8.89 -3.83 -4.37
C LYS A 229 -7.62 -3.27 -3.78
N THR A 230 -7.68 -2.22 -2.97
CA THR A 230 -6.48 -1.49 -2.50
C THR A 230 -6.28 -1.51 -0.99
N GLY A 231 -7.34 -1.75 -0.21
CA GLY A 231 -7.30 -1.87 1.24
C GLY A 231 -7.41 -3.33 1.72
N ARG A 232 -6.74 -3.65 2.82
CA ARG A 232 -6.86 -4.95 3.49
C ARG A 232 -8.26 -5.20 4.05
N THR A 233 -8.68 -6.46 3.98
CA THR A 233 -9.92 -6.96 4.60
C THR A 233 -9.54 -7.76 5.84
N ILE A 234 -10.18 -7.45 6.98
CA ILE A 234 -9.90 -8.12 8.25
C ILE A 234 -11.19 -8.77 8.77
N ILE A 235 -11.16 -10.10 8.91
CA ILE A 235 -12.25 -10.88 9.51
C ILE A 235 -11.76 -11.40 10.85
N LYS A 236 -12.47 -11.09 11.92
CA LYS A 236 -12.13 -11.51 13.27
C LYS A 236 -13.26 -12.31 13.89
N ILE A 237 -12.96 -13.54 14.28
CA ILE A 237 -13.87 -14.42 15.02
C ILE A 237 -13.41 -14.46 16.47
N ALA A 238 -14.27 -14.01 17.39
CA ALA A 238 -13.94 -13.91 18.82
C ALA A 238 -14.74 -14.91 19.67
N GLY A 239 -14.13 -15.43 20.73
CA GLY A 239 -14.76 -16.35 21.68
C GLY A 239 -14.87 -17.79 21.17
N ILE A 240 -13.90 -18.26 20.37
CA ILE A 240 -13.92 -19.63 19.83
C ILE A 240 -13.79 -20.66 20.96
N ASP A 241 -12.90 -20.42 21.92
CA ASP A 241 -12.73 -21.17 23.16
C ASP A 241 -14.03 -21.34 23.96
N THR A 242 -14.89 -20.31 24.01
CA THR A 242 -16.18 -20.39 24.71
C THR A 242 -17.18 -21.31 24.01
N VAL A 243 -17.08 -21.45 22.69
CA VAL A 243 -17.96 -22.33 21.90
C VAL A 243 -17.39 -23.74 21.85
N LEU A 244 -16.11 -23.90 21.50
CA LEU A 244 -15.47 -25.19 21.23
C LEU A 244 -14.72 -25.74 22.45
N GLY A 245 -13.93 -24.90 23.13
CA GLY A 245 -13.12 -25.31 24.28
C GLY A 245 -13.93 -25.83 25.46
N ALA A 246 -15.18 -25.37 25.62
CA ALA A 246 -16.10 -25.84 26.65
C ALA A 246 -16.67 -27.26 26.41
N GLN A 247 -16.46 -27.85 25.23
CA GLN A 247 -17.06 -29.13 24.84
C GLN A 247 -16.05 -30.28 24.98
N GLU A 248 -16.09 -30.98 26.12
CA GLU A 248 -15.13 -32.05 26.46
C GLU A 248 -15.03 -33.17 25.40
N GLY A 249 -16.13 -33.42 24.67
CA GLY A 249 -16.18 -34.46 23.63
C GLY A 249 -15.53 -34.08 22.29
N ILE A 250 -15.16 -32.80 22.09
CA ILE A 250 -14.37 -32.36 20.95
C ILE A 250 -12.92 -32.31 21.40
N SER A 251 -12.06 -33.21 20.91
CA SER A 251 -10.64 -33.24 21.27
C SER A 251 -9.83 -32.14 20.58
N SER A 252 -10.12 -31.84 19.31
CA SER A 252 -9.46 -30.80 18.53
C SER A 252 -10.41 -30.17 17.51
N ALA A 253 -10.07 -28.96 17.10
CA ALA A 253 -10.74 -28.21 16.03
C ALA A 253 -9.68 -27.40 15.27
N ALA A 254 -9.72 -27.47 13.95
CA ALA A 254 -8.78 -26.77 13.08
C ALA A 254 -9.45 -26.27 11.80
N ILE A 255 -8.88 -25.22 11.20
CA ILE A 255 -9.15 -24.87 9.80
C ILE A 255 -8.22 -25.73 8.95
N GLU A 256 -8.81 -26.65 8.19
CA GLU A 256 -8.11 -27.58 7.29
C GLU A 256 -7.61 -26.83 6.04
N SER A 257 -8.43 -25.92 5.52
CA SER A 257 -8.06 -25.04 4.41
C SER A 257 -8.87 -23.74 4.41
N VAL A 258 -8.28 -22.70 3.81
CA VAL A 258 -9.00 -21.50 3.39
C VAL A 258 -9.07 -21.50 1.86
N ARG A 259 -10.29 -21.42 1.33
CA ARG A 259 -10.55 -21.29 -0.12
C ARG A 259 -11.12 -19.92 -0.44
N LEU A 260 -10.76 -19.42 -1.61
CA LEU A 260 -11.24 -18.15 -2.14
C LEU A 260 -12.03 -18.43 -3.43
N LEU A 261 -13.32 -18.14 -3.44
CA LEU A 261 -14.18 -18.30 -4.59
C LEU A 261 -14.56 -16.92 -5.13
N ARG A 262 -14.26 -16.65 -6.40
CA ARG A 262 -14.72 -15.45 -7.09
C ARG A 262 -15.83 -15.85 -8.05
N ASP A 263 -16.99 -15.24 -7.88
CA ASP A 263 -18.18 -15.50 -8.70
C ASP A 263 -18.49 -17.01 -8.81
N GLY A 264 -18.34 -17.73 -7.68
CA GLY A 264 -18.54 -19.18 -7.57
C GLY A 264 -17.42 -20.06 -8.10
N ALA A 265 -16.36 -19.50 -8.70
CA ALA A 265 -15.18 -20.24 -9.16
C ALA A 265 -14.02 -20.07 -8.20
N GLU A 266 -13.39 -21.18 -7.80
CA GLU A 266 -12.20 -21.13 -6.96
C GLU A 266 -11.08 -20.38 -7.69
N VAL A 267 -10.59 -19.31 -7.07
CA VAL A 267 -9.47 -18.54 -7.57
C VAL A 267 -8.23 -19.10 -6.92
N ALA A 268 -7.25 -19.46 -7.75
CA ALA A 268 -5.95 -19.82 -7.25
C ALA A 268 -5.43 -18.68 -6.36
N ILE A 269 -5.31 -18.97 -5.06
CA ILE A 269 -4.44 -18.25 -4.11
C ILE A 269 -3.12 -18.07 -4.85
N PRO A 270 -2.73 -16.85 -5.26
CA PRO A 270 -1.59 -16.70 -6.14
C PRO A 270 -0.36 -17.25 -5.42
N GLN A 271 0.10 -18.43 -5.84
CA GLN A 271 1.21 -19.09 -5.17
C GLN A 271 2.46 -18.21 -5.28
N ASN A 272 3.12 -18.01 -4.15
CA ASN A 272 4.48 -17.50 -4.14
C ASN A 272 5.39 -18.62 -4.65
N GLY A 273 6.13 -18.39 -5.74
CA GLY A 273 6.93 -19.47 -6.33
C GLY A 273 7.38 -19.27 -7.77
N GLY A 274 7.48 -18.03 -8.24
CA GLY A 274 8.19 -17.76 -9.47
C GLY A 274 8.67 -16.32 -9.44
N ASN A 275 9.86 -16.08 -10.00
CA ASN A 275 10.27 -14.79 -10.53
C ASN A 275 9.32 -14.39 -11.67
N ALA A 276 8.02 -14.30 -11.40
CA ALA A 276 7.02 -13.85 -12.34
C ALA A 276 6.96 -12.33 -12.17
N PRO A 277 7.42 -11.54 -13.16
CA PRO A 277 7.55 -10.09 -13.04
C PRO A 277 6.23 -9.32 -12.81
N ASN A 278 5.08 -10.00 -12.73
CA ASN A 278 3.75 -9.39 -12.87
C ASN A 278 2.81 -9.60 -11.66
N LYS A 279 3.29 -9.78 -10.41
CA LYS A 279 2.41 -10.05 -9.24
C LYS A 279 2.25 -8.86 -8.27
N PRO A 280 1.02 -8.57 -7.78
CA PRO A 280 0.73 -7.40 -6.95
C PRO A 280 1.38 -7.43 -5.57
N TYR A 281 1.38 -6.29 -4.87
CA TYR A 281 1.97 -6.14 -3.53
C TYR A 281 1.38 -7.13 -2.51
N LYS A 282 2.26 -7.96 -1.96
CA LYS A 282 1.95 -8.88 -0.85
C LYS A 282 3.07 -8.74 0.18
N PRO A 283 2.85 -8.09 1.33
CA PRO A 283 3.91 -7.82 2.31
C PRO A 283 4.61 -9.11 2.81
N TYR A 284 3.94 -10.26 2.71
CA TYR A 284 4.48 -11.57 3.09
C TYR A 284 4.52 -12.58 1.94
N GLY A 285 4.25 -12.12 0.71
CA GLY A 285 4.17 -13.00 -0.46
C GLY A 285 3.04 -14.03 -0.41
N VAL A 286 2.14 -13.93 0.56
CA VAL A 286 0.92 -14.73 0.69
C VAL A 286 -0.30 -13.83 0.49
N PRO A 287 -1.41 -14.33 -0.09
CA PRO A 287 -2.60 -13.51 -0.31
C PRO A 287 -3.36 -13.19 0.98
N TYR A 288 -3.18 -14.00 2.02
CA TYR A 288 -3.77 -13.74 3.33
C TYR A 288 -2.82 -14.20 4.43
N VAL A 289 -3.08 -13.77 5.66
CA VAL A 289 -2.44 -14.25 6.88
C VAL A 289 -3.52 -14.58 7.91
N CYS A 290 -3.33 -15.68 8.63
CA CYS A 290 -4.14 -16.01 9.80
C CYS A 290 -3.34 -15.72 11.07
N VAL A 291 -4.00 -15.16 12.07
CA VAL A 291 -3.44 -14.85 13.39
C VAL A 291 -4.36 -15.48 14.44
N VAL A 292 -3.81 -16.33 15.29
CA VAL A 292 -4.53 -16.99 16.39
C VAL A 292 -3.97 -16.43 17.70
N ASP A 293 -4.83 -15.79 18.50
CA ASP A 293 -4.46 -15.15 19.77
C ASP A 293 -3.24 -14.22 19.68
N GLY A 294 -3.15 -13.47 18.58
CA GLY A 294 -2.05 -12.53 18.30
C GLY A 294 -0.79 -13.16 17.71
N VAL A 295 -0.78 -14.48 17.49
CA VAL A 295 0.34 -15.21 16.88
C VAL A 295 0.02 -15.55 15.43
N THR A 296 0.86 -15.10 14.50
CA THR A 296 0.76 -15.45 13.09
C THR A 296 0.98 -16.95 12.88
N VAL A 297 0.10 -17.59 12.12
CA VAL A 297 0.17 -19.02 11.77
C VAL A 297 0.65 -19.17 10.34
N GLU A 298 1.50 -20.17 10.09
CA GLU A 298 2.01 -20.46 8.74
C GLU A 298 0.89 -20.97 7.82
N ASN A 299 0.79 -20.38 6.63
CA ASN A 299 -0.18 -20.81 5.63
C ASN A 299 0.16 -22.20 5.06
N GLY A 300 -0.86 -23.04 4.88
CA GLY A 300 -0.73 -24.38 4.27
C GLY A 300 -0.65 -25.54 5.27
N SER A 301 -0.69 -25.25 6.57
CA SER A 301 -0.90 -26.26 7.63
C SER A 301 -2.32 -26.14 8.21
N GLU A 302 -2.81 -27.20 8.84
CA GLU A 302 -4.04 -27.12 9.64
C GLU A 302 -3.85 -26.06 10.75
N ILE A 303 -4.77 -25.09 10.84
CA ILE A 303 -4.70 -24.00 11.82
C ILE A 303 -5.52 -24.42 13.05
N PRO A 304 -4.89 -24.76 14.20
CA PRO A 304 -5.62 -25.16 15.39
C PRO A 304 -6.38 -23.97 15.98
N VAL A 305 -7.66 -24.15 16.28
CA VAL A 305 -8.53 -23.08 16.78
C VAL A 305 -9.38 -23.45 17.99
N LYS A 306 -9.41 -24.73 18.41
CA LYS A 306 -10.30 -25.19 19.50
C LYS A 306 -10.26 -24.29 20.74
N ASP A 307 -9.06 -24.01 21.22
CA ASP A 307 -8.83 -23.28 22.47
C ASP A 307 -8.48 -21.80 22.21
N ALA A 308 -8.66 -21.32 20.97
CA ALA A 308 -8.33 -19.96 20.60
C ALA A 308 -9.35 -18.98 21.20
N GLY A 309 -8.89 -17.91 21.84
CA GLY A 309 -9.77 -16.81 22.21
C GLY A 309 -10.21 -16.01 20.98
N THR A 310 -9.35 -15.91 19.97
CA THR A 310 -9.56 -15.12 18.77
C THR A 310 -8.82 -15.70 17.56
N LEU A 311 -9.53 -15.73 16.43
CA LEU A 311 -8.95 -15.92 15.11
C LEU A 311 -9.12 -14.62 14.31
N GLU A 312 -8.04 -14.16 13.69
CA GLU A 312 -8.04 -13.03 12.77
C GLU A 312 -7.51 -13.49 11.41
N PHE A 313 -8.27 -13.21 10.36
CA PHE A 313 -7.93 -13.47 8.98
C PHE A 313 -7.77 -12.14 8.26
N ILE A 314 -6.57 -11.91 7.71
CA ILE A 314 -6.20 -10.68 7.02
C ILE A 314 -6.00 -11.04 5.55
N LEU A 315 -6.91 -10.61 4.69
CA LEU A 315 -6.77 -10.73 3.23
C LEU A 315 -6.08 -9.47 2.69
N TYR A 316 -4.99 -9.67 1.96
CA TYR A 316 -4.28 -8.59 1.30
C TYR A 316 -4.95 -8.22 -0.03
N PRO A 317 -4.95 -6.93 -0.37
CA PRO A 317 -5.59 -6.41 -1.57
C PRO A 317 -5.00 -6.99 -2.86
N ASP A 318 -5.85 -7.45 -3.77
CA ASP A 318 -5.46 -7.99 -5.08
C ASP A 318 -6.59 -7.71 -6.09
N GLU A 319 -6.32 -6.91 -7.12
CA GLU A 319 -7.31 -6.55 -8.15
C GLU A 319 -7.91 -7.78 -8.84
N SER A 320 -7.18 -8.91 -8.88
CA SER A 320 -7.67 -10.13 -9.52
C SER A 320 -8.88 -10.76 -8.82
N TYR A 321 -9.12 -10.43 -7.55
CA TYR A 321 -10.31 -10.84 -6.82
C TYR A 321 -11.57 -10.08 -7.25
N PHE A 322 -11.42 -8.86 -7.78
CA PHE A 322 -12.53 -7.99 -8.15
C PHE A 322 -12.34 -7.39 -9.56
N PRO A 323 -12.33 -8.21 -10.63
CA PRO A 323 -12.11 -7.74 -11.99
C PRO A 323 -13.23 -6.80 -12.48
N ASN A 324 -14.45 -6.96 -11.96
CA ASN A 324 -15.61 -6.20 -12.40
C ASN A 324 -16.36 -5.57 -11.19
N PRO A 325 -17.17 -4.52 -11.43
CA PRO A 325 -17.95 -3.89 -10.35
C PRO A 325 -19.00 -4.78 -9.67
N ASP A 326 -19.42 -5.85 -10.33
CA ASP A 326 -20.38 -6.85 -9.83
C ASP A 326 -19.70 -8.08 -9.22
N SER A 327 -18.37 -8.13 -9.21
CA SER A 327 -17.62 -9.27 -8.67
C SER A 327 -17.91 -9.48 -7.19
N MET A 328 -18.07 -10.76 -6.83
CA MET A 328 -18.18 -11.22 -5.46
C MET A 328 -17.04 -12.16 -5.12
N LEU A 329 -16.49 -12.01 -3.92
CA LEU A 329 -15.48 -12.90 -3.36
C LEU A 329 -16.05 -13.57 -2.11
N GLU A 330 -16.07 -14.89 -2.11
CA GLU A 330 -16.40 -15.72 -0.96
C GLU A 330 -15.11 -16.29 -0.36
N ILE A 331 -14.95 -16.12 0.94
CA ILE A 331 -13.86 -16.69 1.73
C ILE A 331 -14.45 -17.85 2.52
N LEU A 332 -13.95 -19.06 2.27
CA LEU A 332 -14.46 -20.29 2.86
C LEU A 332 -13.42 -20.86 3.81
N PHE A 333 -13.78 -21.02 5.08
CA PHE A 333 -12.99 -21.75 6.07
C PHE A 333 -13.54 -23.17 6.17
N ASP A 334 -12.78 -24.13 5.68
CA ASP A 334 -13.11 -25.55 5.80
C ASP A 334 -12.64 -26.02 7.17
N MET A 335 -13.60 -26.32 8.05
CA MET A 335 -13.33 -26.68 9.44
C MET A 335 -13.31 -28.20 9.59
N LYS A 336 -12.42 -28.67 10.45
CA LYS A 336 -12.29 -30.07 10.85
C LYS A 336 -12.35 -30.15 12.38
N TYR A 337 -13.22 -31.02 12.88
CA TYR A 337 -13.41 -31.27 14.31
C TYR A 337 -13.22 -32.75 14.59
N THR A 338 -12.35 -33.07 15.56
CA THR A 338 -12.14 -34.46 16.00
C THR A 338 -12.89 -34.69 17.31
N CYS A 339 -13.95 -35.48 17.25
CA CYS A 339 -14.79 -35.83 18.39
C CYS A 339 -14.37 -37.19 18.97
N ILE A 340 -14.25 -37.29 20.29
CA ILE A 340 -13.81 -38.51 21.01
C ILE A 340 -14.93 -39.13 21.86
N SER A 341 -16.09 -38.49 21.91
CA SER A 341 -17.31 -39.05 22.51
C SER A 341 -18.52 -38.77 21.63
N GLY A 342 -19.51 -39.66 21.66
CA GLY A 342 -20.82 -39.38 21.09
C GLY A 342 -21.56 -38.34 21.94
N GLY A 343 -22.39 -37.52 21.30
CA GLY A 343 -23.11 -36.45 21.99
C GLY A 343 -23.68 -35.41 21.05
N THR A 344 -24.36 -34.42 21.63
CA THR A 344 -24.90 -33.28 20.91
C THR A 344 -23.96 -32.09 21.10
N TYR A 345 -23.40 -31.59 20.00
CA TYR A 345 -22.36 -30.56 20.02
C TYR A 345 -22.79 -29.27 19.31
N ARG A 346 -21.97 -28.24 19.52
CA ARG A 346 -21.98 -26.96 18.83
C ARG A 346 -20.73 -26.88 17.96
N PHE A 347 -20.89 -26.44 16.71
CA PHE A 347 -19.77 -26.27 15.80
C PHE A 347 -19.79 -24.87 15.22
N ILE A 348 -18.61 -24.31 14.93
CA ILE A 348 -18.53 -23.07 14.16
C ILE A 348 -18.97 -23.42 12.73
N GLN A 349 -20.09 -22.86 12.34
CA GLN A 349 -20.71 -22.98 11.03
C GLN A 349 -21.66 -21.81 10.83
N GLY A 350 -21.40 -21.00 9.83
CA GLY A 350 -22.24 -19.88 9.51
C GLY A 350 -21.81 -19.20 8.22
N GLU A 351 -22.65 -18.29 7.78
CA GLU A 351 -22.40 -17.44 6.62
C GLU A 351 -22.64 -16.00 7.07
N THR A 352 -21.78 -15.09 6.64
CA THR A 352 -21.99 -13.68 6.97
C THR A 352 -21.41 -12.78 5.89
N ASP A 353 -22.06 -11.64 5.70
CA ASP A 353 -21.61 -10.66 4.73
C ASP A 353 -20.57 -9.72 5.35
N TYR A 354 -19.50 -9.49 4.60
CA TYR A 354 -18.54 -8.43 4.85
C TYR A 354 -19.00 -7.20 4.08
N GLY A 355 -19.73 -6.31 4.76
CA GLY A 355 -20.26 -5.09 4.17
C GLY A 355 -20.83 -4.15 5.22
N TYR A 356 -21.23 -2.95 4.80
CA TYR A 356 -21.74 -1.90 5.70
C TYR A 356 -23.05 -2.28 6.40
N ASP A 357 -23.81 -3.19 5.81
CA ASP A 357 -25.10 -3.66 6.34
C ASP A 357 -24.94 -4.74 7.42
N SER A 358 -23.71 -5.25 7.61
CA SER A 358 -23.44 -6.28 8.61
C SER A 358 -23.45 -5.67 10.02
N PRO A 359 -24.17 -6.27 10.99
CA PRO A 359 -24.19 -5.78 12.37
C PRO A 359 -22.84 -5.95 13.08
N TYR A 360 -21.92 -6.70 12.48
CA TYR A 360 -20.58 -6.99 12.98
C TYR A 360 -19.50 -6.12 12.34
N MET A 361 -19.88 -5.26 11.38
CA MET A 361 -18.93 -4.41 10.69
C MET A 361 -18.48 -3.25 11.57
N VAL A 362 -17.17 -3.14 11.76
CA VAL A 362 -16.52 -1.97 12.33
C VAL A 362 -15.97 -1.15 11.17
N CYS A 363 -16.64 -0.03 10.89
CA CYS A 363 -16.23 0.87 9.81
C CYS A 363 -14.81 1.42 10.04
N PRO A 364 -14.06 1.72 8.97
CA PRO A 364 -12.79 2.41 9.06
C PRO A 364 -12.86 3.67 9.93
N TYR A 365 -11.86 3.89 10.76
CA TYR A 365 -11.69 5.13 11.51
C TYR A 365 -10.34 5.77 11.17
N LEU A 366 -10.23 7.07 11.45
CA LEU A 366 -9.07 7.87 11.10
C LEU A 366 -8.15 8.07 12.30
N THR A 367 -6.87 7.73 12.17
CA THR A 367 -5.83 7.99 13.16
C THR A 367 -4.99 9.20 12.75
N ASP A 368 -4.47 9.94 13.72
CA ASP A 368 -3.62 11.11 13.43
C ASP A 368 -2.21 10.69 12.98
N GLY A 369 -1.63 11.48 12.09
CA GLY A 369 -0.25 11.30 11.64
C GLY A 369 0.40 12.60 11.20
N VAL A 370 1.72 12.57 11.10
CA VAL A 370 2.55 13.70 10.65
C VAL A 370 3.46 13.23 9.51
N LEU A 371 3.40 13.93 8.38
CA LEU A 371 4.29 13.76 7.24
C LEU A 371 5.25 14.95 7.16
N GLU A 372 6.54 14.67 7.09
CA GLU A 372 7.61 15.66 7.01
C GLU A 372 8.46 15.42 5.76
N VAL A 373 8.81 16.50 5.07
CA VAL A 373 9.64 16.50 3.86
C VAL A 373 10.76 17.51 4.04
N CYS A 374 11.99 17.05 3.87
CA CYS A 374 13.21 17.86 3.89
C CYS A 374 13.94 17.72 2.54
N ILE A 375 14.40 18.81 1.93
CA ILE A 375 15.12 18.80 0.63
C ILE A 375 16.34 19.74 0.68
N TRP A 376 17.50 19.35 0.14
CA TRP A 376 18.73 20.18 0.11
C TRP A 376 19.71 19.84 -1.02
#